data_AF-A0A4P5YB76-F1
#
_entry.id   AF-A0A4P5YB76-F1
#
_cell.length_a   1.000
_cell.length_b   1.000
_cell.length_c   1.000
_cell.angle_alpha   90.00
_cell.angle_beta   90.00
_cell.angle_gamma   90.00
#
_symmetry.space_group_name_H-M   'P 1'
#
loop_
_entity.id
_entity.type
_entity.pdbx_description
1 polymer ?
#
loop_
_entity_poly.entity_id
_entity_poly.type
_entity_poly.pdbx_seq_one_letter_code
_entity_poly.pdbx_strand_id
1 'polypeptide(L)'
;MVLVGSMHPAIARSEEPGTKNQEQPYRPEPGKFPALEKAHSYRGVLAFVDHANRRGSLRVETPGEFFRNAPHPFAMLPYGIVRYHGAPADLRDIPLSSVLHVRAFLPPDPKISSVPVFGKGNPDRPAENHVLLLEDEPSYCLREGLVWKLKEVEVQANQGLIAATREPKAGGDGKANLEKLTFNAATRFWRGRECLSLDDMITEGIWPASGKKALGDQPVQLGRTWEPTPNGVFLRYHISDIWLDDAAQQRATKLQTEAHKALIRSRWMPAWVDAVEYGKFGRAKVTATLFGGMDTSLYADFKAGSSAQMNSVENTLKHTHGDYSPAHMASGGAILEVTRLPGDAPLGSSGIQIRFETDQIIEGIRPGRVVRVRPTSWPLVNLSREEYLRESLEERFPSPDIFPKY
;
A
#
# COMPACT_ATOMS: atom_id res chain seq x y z
N MET A 1 -10.92 -59.64 6.71
CA MET A 1 -11.35 -58.63 5.71
C MET A 1 -10.57 -57.36 6.01
N VAL A 2 -9.51 -57.14 5.23
CA VAL A 2 -8.52 -56.07 5.45
C VAL A 2 -9.07 -54.77 4.87
N LEU A 3 -9.27 -53.76 5.71
CA LEU A 3 -9.54 -52.38 5.29
C LEU A 3 -8.21 -51.64 5.19
N VAL A 4 -7.74 -51.46 3.96
CA VAL A 4 -6.56 -50.66 3.64
C VAL A 4 -6.95 -49.19 3.70
N GLY A 5 -6.58 -48.51 4.79
CA GLY A 5 -6.67 -47.06 4.90
C GLY A 5 -5.56 -46.40 4.09
N SER A 6 -5.92 -45.79 2.96
CA SER A 6 -5.05 -44.91 2.19
C SER A 6 -4.80 -43.62 2.98
N MET A 7 -3.68 -43.55 3.70
CA MET A 7 -3.13 -42.29 4.19
C MET A 7 -2.54 -41.53 3.00
N HIS A 8 -3.16 -40.41 2.63
CA HIS A 8 -2.52 -39.42 1.77
C HIS A 8 -1.47 -38.67 2.58
N PRO A 9 -0.22 -38.53 2.11
CA PRO A 9 0.80 -37.81 2.84
C PRO A 9 0.46 -36.32 2.88
N ALA A 10 0.51 -35.74 4.09
CA ALA A 10 0.52 -34.30 4.29
C ALA A 10 1.71 -33.71 3.52
N ILE A 11 1.42 -32.82 2.57
CA ILE A 11 2.46 -32.08 1.85
C ILE A 11 3.08 -31.09 2.83
N ALA A 12 4.26 -31.44 3.34
CA ALA A 12 5.12 -30.53 4.07
C ALA A 12 5.59 -29.43 3.10
N ARG A 13 5.18 -28.18 3.36
CA ARG A 13 5.79 -27.01 2.73
C ARG A 13 7.08 -26.71 3.51
N SER A 14 8.22 -26.84 2.84
CA SER A 14 9.47 -26.25 3.32
C SER A 14 9.38 -24.73 3.18
N GLU A 15 9.85 -24.03 4.21
CA GLU A 15 9.97 -22.57 4.28
C GLU A 15 10.49 -22.00 2.95
N GLU A 16 9.85 -20.94 2.44
CA GLU A 16 10.49 -20.05 1.46
C GLU A 16 11.86 -19.63 2.03
N PRO A 17 12.89 -19.35 1.19
CA PRO A 17 14.21 -19.02 1.70
C PRO A 17 14.14 -17.69 2.46
N GLY A 18 13.86 -17.81 3.76
CA GLY A 18 14.03 -16.75 4.74
C GLY A 18 15.50 -16.40 4.73
N THR A 19 15.78 -15.19 4.29
CA THR A 19 17.09 -14.57 4.41
C THR A 19 17.54 -14.72 5.87
N LYS A 20 18.56 -15.55 6.08
CA LYS A 20 19.26 -15.71 7.35
C LYS A 20 19.94 -14.38 7.70
N ASN A 21 19.20 -13.52 8.40
CA ASN A 21 19.67 -12.64 9.45
C ASN A 21 18.43 -12.22 10.23
N GLN A 22 18.29 -12.68 11.47
CA GLN A 22 17.45 -11.98 12.43
C GLN A 22 18.16 -10.65 12.74
N GLU A 23 18.10 -9.70 11.79
CA GLU A 23 18.50 -8.33 12.05
C GLU A 23 17.67 -7.84 13.24
N GLN A 24 18.35 -7.21 14.20
CA GLN A 24 17.65 -6.68 15.35
C GLN A 24 16.56 -5.69 14.85
N PRO A 25 15.32 -5.82 15.35
CA PRO A 25 14.23 -4.89 15.07
C PRO A 25 14.69 -3.44 15.06
N TYR A 26 14.51 -2.78 13.92
CA TYR A 26 15.01 -1.42 13.70
C TYR A 26 13.93 -0.38 13.99
N ARG A 27 14.35 0.71 14.62
CA ARG A 27 13.52 1.88 14.92
C ARG A 27 13.98 3.05 14.02
N PRO A 28 13.08 3.67 13.24
CA PRO A 28 13.43 4.81 12.41
C PRO A 28 13.90 5.99 13.27
N GLU A 29 14.92 6.69 12.79
CA GLU A 29 15.42 7.91 13.42
C GLU A 29 14.61 9.12 12.92
N PRO A 30 14.23 10.06 13.82
CA PRO A 30 13.57 11.31 13.41
C PRO A 30 14.39 12.07 12.35
N GLY A 31 13.71 12.55 11.30
CA GLY A 31 14.33 13.33 10.23
C GLY A 31 15.17 12.52 9.24
N LYS A 32 15.12 11.18 9.28
CA LYS A 32 15.83 10.30 8.33
C LYS A 32 14.89 9.31 7.68
N PHE A 33 15.09 9.06 6.39
CA PHE A 33 14.43 7.96 5.69
C PHE A 33 15.15 6.65 6.02
N PRO A 34 14.47 5.66 6.62
CA PRO A 34 15.08 4.39 6.97
C PRO A 34 15.35 3.54 5.71
N ALA A 35 16.45 2.80 5.72
CA ALA A 35 16.80 1.87 4.64
C ALA A 35 15.79 0.71 4.57
N LEU A 36 15.34 0.36 3.37
CA LEU A 36 14.31 -0.68 3.17
C LEU A 36 14.76 -2.05 3.68
N GLU A 37 16.05 -2.33 3.60
CA GLU A 37 16.69 -3.59 3.98
C GLU A 37 16.49 -3.90 5.46
N LYS A 38 16.46 -2.85 6.30
CA LYS A 38 16.23 -2.95 7.75
C LYS A 38 14.76 -3.17 8.13
N ALA A 39 13.84 -3.09 7.16
CA ALA A 39 12.42 -3.26 7.41
C ALA A 39 12.09 -4.75 7.57
N HIS A 40 11.31 -5.08 8.60
CA HIS A 40 10.74 -6.40 8.75
C HIS A 40 9.70 -6.65 7.65
N SER A 41 9.71 -7.87 7.11
CA SER A 41 8.88 -8.27 5.97
C SER A 41 7.87 -9.32 6.41
N TYR A 42 6.60 -9.08 6.12
CA TYR A 42 5.53 -10.07 6.31
C TYR A 42 4.40 -9.85 5.32
N ARG A 43 3.46 -10.80 5.29
CA ARG A 43 2.26 -10.78 4.45
C ARG A 43 1.03 -10.95 5.31
N GLY A 44 -0.09 -10.39 4.89
CA GLY A 44 -1.36 -10.60 5.56
C GLY A 44 -2.57 -10.20 4.74
N VAL A 45 -3.75 -10.58 5.23
CA VAL A 45 -5.04 -10.28 4.61
C VAL A 45 -5.64 -9.02 5.25
N LEU A 46 -5.94 -8.01 4.43
CA LEU A 46 -6.50 -6.74 4.90
C LEU A 46 -7.88 -6.95 5.52
N ALA A 47 -8.02 -6.61 6.80
CA ALA A 47 -9.24 -6.82 7.58
C ALA A 47 -9.96 -5.52 7.92
N PHE A 48 -9.23 -4.41 8.00
CA PHE A 48 -9.77 -3.10 8.38
C PHE A 48 -8.93 -1.98 7.77
N VAL A 49 -9.58 -0.87 7.40
CA VAL A 49 -8.95 0.32 6.84
C VAL A 49 -9.51 1.58 7.51
N ASP A 50 -8.62 2.39 8.05
CA ASP A 50 -8.87 3.79 8.40
C ASP A 50 -7.95 4.66 7.55
N HIS A 51 -8.37 4.89 6.30
CA HIS A 51 -7.56 5.55 5.27
C HIS A 51 -7.18 6.99 5.66
N ALA A 52 -8.01 7.70 6.42
CA ALA A 52 -7.73 9.11 6.74
C ALA A 52 -6.66 9.24 7.82
N ASN A 53 -6.62 8.33 8.79
CA ASN A 53 -5.51 8.25 9.75
C ASN A 53 -4.34 7.40 9.24
N ARG A 54 -4.41 6.94 7.98
CA ARG A 54 -3.42 6.08 7.33
C ARG A 54 -3.05 4.86 8.21
N ARG A 55 -4.05 4.19 8.76
CA ARG A 55 -3.89 2.97 9.57
C ARG A 55 -4.85 1.89 9.12
N GLY A 56 -4.62 0.66 9.55
CA GLY A 56 -5.48 -0.46 9.21
C GLY A 56 -5.18 -1.68 10.08
N SER A 57 -5.68 -2.83 9.69
CA SER A 57 -5.31 -4.10 10.31
C SER A 57 -5.24 -5.23 9.31
N LEU A 58 -4.26 -6.11 9.50
CA LEU A 58 -4.00 -7.28 8.67
C LEU A 58 -4.13 -8.54 9.53
N ARG A 59 -4.77 -9.59 9.03
CA ARG A 59 -4.54 -10.93 9.57
C ARG A 59 -3.21 -11.42 8.99
N VAL A 60 -2.16 -11.36 9.81
CA VAL A 60 -0.81 -11.78 9.41
C VAL A 60 -0.86 -13.27 9.06
N GLU A 61 -0.26 -13.61 7.93
CA GLU A 61 -0.17 -15.00 7.50
C GLU A 61 0.76 -15.77 8.43
N THR A 62 0.23 -16.82 9.04
CA THR A 62 0.99 -17.81 9.78
C THR A 62 0.49 -19.22 9.44
N PRO A 63 1.31 -20.26 9.70
CA PRO A 63 0.89 -21.63 9.47
C PRO A 63 -0.38 -22.00 10.27
N GLY A 64 -1.30 -22.74 9.64
CA GLY A 64 -2.51 -23.24 10.29
C GLY A 64 -3.76 -22.39 10.01
N GLU A 65 -4.58 -22.20 11.05
CA GLU A 65 -5.90 -21.54 10.96
C GLU A 65 -5.81 -20.00 11.06
N PHE A 66 -4.96 -19.38 10.24
CA PHE A 66 -4.67 -17.94 10.35
C PHE A 66 -5.91 -17.03 10.24
N PHE A 67 -6.99 -17.50 9.62
CA PHE A 67 -8.27 -16.79 9.54
C PHE A 67 -8.91 -16.54 10.92
N ARG A 68 -8.55 -17.32 11.95
CA ARG A 68 -8.97 -17.12 13.35
C ARG A 68 -8.12 -16.07 14.06
N ASN A 69 -6.97 -15.70 13.53
CA ASN A 69 -6.09 -14.73 14.16
C ASN A 69 -6.78 -13.37 14.24
N ALA A 70 -6.63 -12.72 15.39
CA ALA A 70 -7.06 -11.35 15.55
C ALA A 70 -6.29 -10.46 14.56
N PRO A 71 -6.96 -9.54 13.82
CA PRO A 71 -6.27 -8.60 12.97
C PRO A 71 -5.20 -7.81 13.74
N HIS A 72 -3.99 -7.80 13.21
CA HIS A 72 -2.86 -7.05 13.71
C HIS A 72 -2.89 -5.62 13.15
N PRO A 73 -2.94 -4.58 14.00
CA PRO A 73 -3.06 -3.20 13.55
C PRO A 73 -1.72 -2.66 13.05
N PHE A 74 -1.77 -1.82 12.02
CA PHE A 74 -0.62 -1.13 11.44
C PHE A 74 -0.90 0.36 11.24
N ALA A 75 0.14 1.18 11.29
CA ALA A 75 0.09 2.60 10.91
C ALA A 75 1.10 2.86 9.79
N MET A 76 0.76 3.65 8.78
CA MET A 76 1.71 4.11 7.78
C MET A 76 2.63 5.16 8.41
N LEU A 77 3.93 5.10 8.12
CA LEU A 77 4.82 6.22 8.34
C LEU A 77 4.36 7.45 7.51
N PRO A 78 4.71 8.68 7.89
CA PRO A 78 4.32 9.87 7.12
C PRO A 78 4.76 9.80 5.65
N TYR A 79 5.96 9.25 5.43
CA TYR A 79 6.57 8.98 4.13
C TYR A 79 6.35 7.54 3.64
N GLY A 80 5.44 6.80 4.27
CA GLY A 80 5.08 5.44 3.88
C GLY A 80 4.33 5.42 2.55
N ILE A 81 4.61 4.41 1.73
CA ILE A 81 4.10 4.27 0.38
C ILE A 81 3.09 3.11 0.33
N VAL A 82 1.97 3.33 -0.34
CA VAL A 82 1.01 2.29 -0.67
C VAL A 82 1.03 2.10 -2.18
N ARG A 83 1.05 0.85 -2.65
CA ARG A 83 0.95 0.51 -4.07
C ARG A 83 -0.17 -0.48 -4.32
N TYR A 84 -0.93 -0.22 -5.38
CA TYR A 84 -2.03 -1.06 -5.85
C TYR A 84 -1.97 -1.12 -7.38
N HIS A 85 -2.22 -2.29 -7.96
CA HIS A 85 -2.20 -2.49 -9.42
C HIS A 85 -0.94 -1.97 -10.13
N GLY A 86 0.22 -2.06 -9.45
CA GLY A 86 1.50 -1.60 -9.98
C GLY A 86 1.76 -0.09 -9.89
N ALA A 87 0.84 0.69 -9.31
CA ALA A 87 0.92 2.14 -9.23
C ALA A 87 0.83 2.65 -7.78
N PRO A 88 1.26 3.90 -7.52
CA PRO A 88 0.98 4.58 -6.24
C PRO A 88 -0.52 4.61 -5.91
N ALA A 89 -0.86 4.47 -4.63
CA ALA A 89 -2.23 4.38 -4.16
C ALA A 89 -2.42 5.00 -2.78
N ASP A 90 -3.67 5.17 -2.36
CA ASP A 90 -4.06 5.41 -0.98
C ASP A 90 -4.74 4.15 -0.40
N LEU A 91 -4.79 4.03 0.94
CA LEU A 91 -5.44 2.89 1.58
C LEU A 91 -6.93 2.75 1.20
N ARG A 92 -7.59 3.84 0.79
CA ARG A 92 -8.99 3.81 0.31
C ARG A 92 -9.17 3.02 -0.99
N ASP A 93 -8.09 2.85 -1.76
CA ASP A 93 -8.14 2.20 -3.07
C ASP A 93 -8.06 0.67 -2.95
N ILE A 94 -7.60 0.17 -1.79
CA ILE A 94 -7.36 -1.27 -1.57
C ILE A 94 -8.63 -1.92 -1.02
N PRO A 95 -9.22 -2.91 -1.73
CA PRO A 95 -10.35 -3.67 -1.21
C PRO A 95 -9.99 -4.46 0.04
N LEU A 96 -10.94 -4.59 0.97
CA LEU A 96 -10.82 -5.55 2.07
C LEU A 96 -10.61 -6.97 1.52
N SER A 97 -10.02 -7.82 2.35
CA SER A 97 -9.59 -9.18 2.00
C SER A 97 -8.44 -9.27 1.00
N SER A 98 -7.90 -8.15 0.49
CA SER A 98 -6.68 -8.15 -0.32
C SER A 98 -5.50 -8.71 0.47
N VAL A 99 -4.69 -9.53 -0.19
CA VAL A 99 -3.42 -10.02 0.35
C VAL A 99 -2.35 -8.96 0.09
N LEU A 100 -1.73 -8.46 1.14
CA LEU A 100 -0.75 -7.38 1.08
C LEU A 100 0.62 -7.80 1.60
N HIS A 101 1.66 -7.36 0.91
CA HIS A 101 3.05 -7.44 1.32
C HIS A 101 3.43 -6.19 2.11
N VAL A 102 4.09 -6.38 3.24
CA VAL A 102 4.38 -5.32 4.20
C VAL A 102 5.88 -5.23 4.45
N ARG A 103 6.41 -4.01 4.41
CA ARG A 103 7.74 -3.65 4.93
C ARG A 103 7.55 -2.63 6.03
N ALA A 104 7.85 -3.02 7.26
CA ALA A 104 7.55 -2.23 8.45
C ALA A 104 8.73 -2.16 9.43
N PHE A 105 8.66 -1.17 10.30
CA PHE A 105 9.60 -0.95 11.38
C PHE A 105 8.89 -0.91 12.73
N LEU A 106 9.68 -0.90 13.80
CA LEU A 106 9.18 -0.50 15.11
C LEU A 106 8.57 0.91 15.04
N PRO A 107 7.59 1.24 15.92
CA PRO A 107 7.09 2.61 16.03
C PRO A 107 8.26 3.58 16.16
N PRO A 108 8.31 4.72 15.45
CA PRO A 108 9.38 5.70 15.66
C PRO A 108 9.46 6.16 17.13
N ASP A 109 8.31 6.53 17.69
CA ASP A 109 8.13 6.82 19.12
C ASP A 109 6.96 5.98 19.67
N PRO A 110 7.20 5.06 20.64
CA PRO A 110 6.15 4.19 21.18
C PRO A 110 5.08 4.95 21.97
N LYS A 111 5.43 6.11 22.55
CA LYS A 111 4.54 6.86 23.45
C LYS A 111 3.40 7.55 22.72
N ILE A 112 3.62 7.89 21.45
CA ILE A 112 2.68 8.62 20.60
C ILE A 112 2.22 7.78 19.40
N SER A 113 2.41 6.45 19.48
CA SER A 113 1.98 5.52 18.45
C SER A 113 0.46 5.58 18.25
N SER A 114 0.01 5.65 16.99
CA SER A 114 -1.42 5.69 16.64
C SER A 114 -2.08 4.30 16.59
N VAL A 115 -1.29 3.26 16.84
CA VAL A 115 -1.70 1.85 16.97
C VAL A 115 -1.01 1.21 18.18
N PRO A 116 -1.55 0.13 18.76
CA PRO A 116 -0.90 -0.58 19.87
C PRO A 116 0.55 -0.99 19.55
N VAL A 117 1.42 -0.90 20.56
CA VAL A 117 2.83 -1.32 20.48
C VAL A 117 2.96 -2.74 21.00
N PHE A 118 3.56 -3.62 20.20
CA PHE A 118 3.72 -5.04 20.52
C PHE A 118 5.18 -5.39 20.87
N GLY A 119 5.34 -6.42 21.69
CA GLY A 119 6.64 -7.02 22.00
C GLY A 119 7.08 -8.02 20.92
N LYS A 120 8.36 -8.40 20.94
CA LYS A 120 8.92 -9.40 20.02
C LYS A 120 8.40 -10.81 20.36
N GLY A 121 8.43 -11.70 19.37
CA GLY A 121 8.28 -13.15 19.58
C GLY A 121 6.92 -13.75 19.21
N ASN A 122 5.93 -12.94 18.83
CA ASN A 122 4.68 -13.44 18.27
C ASN A 122 4.63 -13.22 16.75
N PRO A 123 4.68 -14.26 15.91
CA PRO A 123 4.64 -14.12 14.46
C PRO A 123 3.29 -13.60 13.94
N ASP A 124 2.19 -13.84 14.66
CA ASP A 124 0.86 -13.29 14.32
C ASP A 124 0.75 -11.79 14.64
N ARG A 125 1.65 -11.27 15.49
CA ARG A 125 1.66 -9.89 15.97
C ARG A 125 3.09 -9.33 15.97
N PRO A 126 3.68 -9.07 14.79
CA PRO A 126 5.00 -8.46 14.69
C PRO A 126 5.11 -7.18 15.52
N ALA A 127 6.29 -6.91 16.08
CA ALA A 127 6.54 -5.65 16.78
C ALA A 127 6.62 -4.47 15.79
N GLU A 128 6.94 -4.79 14.53
CA GLU A 128 7.11 -3.87 13.42
C GLU A 128 5.78 -3.63 12.70
N ASN A 129 5.01 -2.68 13.21
CA ASN A 129 3.71 -2.32 12.66
C ASN A 129 3.63 -0.89 12.13
N HIS A 130 4.77 -0.21 11.97
CA HIS A 130 4.88 1.09 11.33
C HIS A 130 5.42 0.95 9.91
N VAL A 131 4.49 1.01 8.95
CA VAL A 131 4.68 0.56 7.59
C VAL A 131 5.35 1.63 6.73
N LEU A 132 6.46 1.26 6.12
CA LEU A 132 7.13 2.04 5.06
C LEU A 132 6.54 1.72 3.69
N LEU A 133 6.24 0.45 3.43
CA LEU A 133 5.75 0.00 2.13
C LEU A 133 4.65 -1.06 2.30
N LEU A 134 3.52 -0.81 1.65
CA LEU A 134 2.36 -1.71 1.60
C LEU A 134 1.99 -1.95 0.13
N GLU A 135 2.01 -3.20 -0.31
CA GLU A 135 1.85 -3.54 -1.73
C GLU A 135 0.86 -4.68 -1.92
N ASP A 136 -0.01 -4.57 -2.93
CA ASP A 136 -0.71 -5.74 -3.46
C ASP A 136 0.24 -6.66 -4.25
N GLU A 137 -0.25 -7.85 -4.58
CA GLU A 137 0.54 -8.87 -5.27
C GLU A 137 1.11 -8.38 -6.63
N PRO A 138 0.35 -7.73 -7.53
CA PRO A 138 0.91 -7.14 -8.75
C PRO A 138 2.00 -6.10 -8.50
N SER A 139 1.82 -5.20 -7.52
CA SER A 139 2.84 -4.18 -7.22
C SER A 139 4.11 -4.80 -6.67
N TYR A 140 3.98 -5.75 -5.74
CA TYR A 140 5.11 -6.51 -5.21
C TYR A 140 5.84 -7.25 -6.32
N CYS A 141 5.13 -7.99 -7.17
CA CYS A 141 5.73 -8.74 -8.27
C CYS A 141 6.47 -7.82 -9.24
N LEU A 142 5.88 -6.69 -9.63
CA LEU A 142 6.54 -5.71 -10.50
C LEU A 142 7.83 -5.16 -9.87
N ARG A 143 7.81 -4.82 -8.58
CA ARG A 143 8.98 -4.25 -7.89
C ARG A 143 10.11 -5.27 -7.76
N GLU A 144 9.78 -6.52 -7.45
CA GLU A 144 10.74 -7.63 -7.29
C GLU A 144 11.12 -8.30 -8.63
N GLY A 145 10.58 -7.83 -9.76
CA GLY A 145 10.84 -8.43 -11.06
C GLY A 145 10.28 -9.86 -11.19
N LEU A 146 9.18 -10.16 -10.53
CA LEU A 146 8.49 -11.45 -10.52
C LEU A 146 7.28 -11.48 -11.47
N VAL A 147 6.90 -12.69 -11.87
CA VAL A 147 5.70 -12.98 -12.66
C VAL A 147 5.07 -14.29 -12.19
N TRP A 148 3.75 -14.39 -12.31
CA TRP A 148 3.05 -15.66 -12.09
C TRP A 148 3.00 -16.45 -13.39
N LYS A 149 3.27 -17.76 -13.32
CA LYS A 149 3.13 -18.70 -14.44
C LYS A 149 2.02 -19.68 -14.12
N LEU A 150 0.97 -19.66 -14.93
CA LEU A 150 -0.15 -20.59 -14.79
C LEU A 150 0.22 -21.96 -15.37
N LYS A 151 0.08 -23.01 -14.56
CA LYS A 151 0.46 -24.39 -14.93
C LYS A 151 -0.74 -25.19 -15.42
N GLU A 152 -1.78 -25.25 -14.61
CA GLU A 152 -3.00 -26.02 -14.87
C GLU A 152 -4.18 -25.31 -14.24
N VAL A 153 -5.32 -25.35 -14.93
CA VAL A 153 -6.63 -25.01 -14.36
C VAL A 153 -7.49 -26.25 -14.26
N GLU A 154 -8.20 -26.40 -13.15
CA GLU A 154 -9.25 -27.38 -12.94
C GLU A 154 -10.57 -26.63 -12.71
N VAL A 155 -11.49 -26.71 -13.68
CA VAL A 155 -12.79 -26.04 -13.66
C VAL A 155 -13.88 -27.02 -13.22
N GLN A 156 -14.69 -26.61 -12.24
CA GLN A 156 -15.83 -27.35 -11.73
C GLN A 156 -17.05 -26.42 -11.67
N ALA A 157 -17.89 -26.48 -12.70
CA ALA A 157 -18.99 -25.53 -12.92
C ALA A 157 -18.46 -24.09 -12.98
N ASN A 158 -18.82 -23.24 -12.02
CA ASN A 158 -18.50 -21.82 -12.00
C ASN A 158 -17.35 -21.46 -11.03
N GLN A 159 -16.55 -22.45 -10.62
CA GLN A 159 -15.42 -22.30 -9.72
C GLN A 159 -14.33 -23.32 -10.02
N GLY A 160 -13.18 -23.18 -9.36
CA GLY A 160 -12.13 -24.18 -9.51
C GLY A 160 -10.82 -23.86 -8.81
N LEU A 161 -9.80 -24.58 -9.24
CA LEU A 161 -8.43 -24.41 -8.76
C LEU A 161 -7.50 -24.07 -9.92
N ILE A 162 -6.55 -23.18 -9.66
CA ILE A 162 -5.43 -22.89 -10.56
C ILE A 162 -4.15 -23.24 -9.83
N ALA A 163 -3.33 -24.06 -10.48
CA ALA A 163 -1.97 -24.33 -10.06
C ALA A 163 -1.03 -23.33 -10.75
N ALA A 164 -0.28 -22.57 -9.97
CA ALA A 164 0.62 -21.53 -10.50
C ALA A 164 1.91 -21.44 -9.69
N THR A 165 2.97 -20.96 -10.33
CA THR A 165 4.25 -20.65 -9.68
C THR A 165 4.56 -19.16 -9.80
N ARG A 166 5.18 -18.58 -8.78
CA ARG A 166 5.71 -17.22 -8.83
C ARG A 166 7.22 -17.28 -9.02
N GLU A 167 7.70 -16.67 -10.08
CA GLU A 167 9.09 -16.83 -10.56
C GLU A 167 9.69 -15.48 -10.99
N PRO A 168 11.02 -15.33 -10.98
CA PRO A 168 11.68 -14.19 -11.63
C PRO A 168 11.34 -14.10 -13.11
N LYS A 169 10.98 -12.89 -13.58
CA LYS A 169 10.67 -12.61 -14.98
C LYS A 169 11.86 -12.85 -15.91
N ALA A 170 13.08 -12.66 -15.40
CA ALA A 170 14.33 -12.93 -16.11
C ALA A 170 14.67 -14.44 -16.25
N GLY A 171 13.81 -15.33 -15.73
CA GLY A 171 14.08 -16.77 -15.64
C GLY A 171 14.73 -17.14 -14.30
N GLY A 172 14.51 -18.39 -13.86
CA GLY A 172 15.03 -18.91 -12.60
C GLY A 172 15.48 -20.36 -12.73
N ASP A 173 16.08 -20.89 -11.66
CA ASP A 173 16.62 -22.26 -11.57
C ASP A 173 15.54 -23.35 -11.43
N GLY A 174 14.26 -23.02 -11.69
CA GLY A 174 13.15 -23.95 -11.73
C GLY A 174 12.59 -24.40 -10.38
N LYS A 175 13.06 -23.82 -9.25
CA LYS A 175 12.65 -24.21 -7.88
C LYS A 175 11.48 -23.41 -7.31
N ALA A 176 10.55 -22.97 -8.14
CA ALA A 176 9.41 -22.20 -7.65
C ALA A 176 8.34 -23.07 -6.99
N ASN A 177 7.80 -22.57 -5.89
CA ASN A 177 6.74 -23.26 -5.16
C ASN A 177 5.44 -23.26 -5.97
N LEU A 178 4.91 -24.45 -6.25
CA LEU A 178 3.59 -24.60 -6.84
C LEU A 178 2.52 -24.24 -5.80
N GLU A 179 1.74 -23.22 -6.09
CA GLU A 179 0.60 -22.79 -5.29
C GLU A 179 -0.69 -23.22 -5.97
N LYS A 180 -1.64 -23.74 -5.16
CA LYS A 180 -3.03 -23.95 -5.61
C LYS A 180 -3.87 -22.81 -5.10
N LEU A 181 -4.49 -22.07 -6.01
CA LEU A 181 -5.31 -20.90 -5.74
C LEU A 181 -6.76 -21.18 -6.17
N THR A 182 -7.75 -20.64 -5.46
CA THR A 182 -9.15 -20.74 -5.90
C THR A 182 -9.49 -19.63 -6.86
N PHE A 183 -10.48 -19.88 -7.73
CA PHE A 183 -11.17 -18.87 -8.52
C PHE A 183 -12.66 -19.23 -8.56
N ASN A 184 -13.50 -18.26 -8.89
CA ASN A 184 -14.95 -18.46 -9.04
C ASN A 184 -15.50 -17.55 -10.16
N ALA A 185 -16.82 -17.52 -10.33
CA ALA A 185 -17.49 -16.69 -11.33
C ALA A 185 -17.22 -15.18 -11.19
N ALA A 186 -16.83 -14.71 -9.99
CA ALA A 186 -16.50 -13.32 -9.74
C ALA A 186 -15.03 -12.98 -10.10
N THR A 187 -14.19 -13.98 -10.35
CA THR A 187 -12.81 -13.74 -10.82
C THR A 187 -12.84 -13.05 -12.18
N ARG A 188 -12.16 -11.91 -12.29
CA ARG A 188 -12.11 -11.08 -13.50
C ARG A 188 -10.90 -11.41 -14.34
N PHE A 189 -11.10 -11.57 -15.64
CA PHE A 189 -10.03 -11.85 -16.60
C PHE A 189 -9.81 -10.65 -17.50
N TRP A 190 -8.62 -10.07 -17.44
CA TRP A 190 -8.29 -8.86 -18.20
C TRP A 190 -7.40 -9.21 -19.39
N ARG A 191 -7.91 -8.95 -20.60
CA ARG A 191 -7.20 -9.13 -21.88
C ARG A 191 -7.24 -7.83 -22.67
N GLY A 192 -6.10 -7.15 -22.84
CA GLY A 192 -6.02 -5.83 -23.46
C GLY A 192 -6.97 -4.80 -22.83
N ARG A 193 -8.14 -4.60 -23.47
CA ARG A 193 -9.17 -3.67 -22.98
C ARG A 193 -10.43 -4.35 -22.41
N GLU A 194 -10.51 -5.67 -22.50
CA GLU A 194 -11.66 -6.46 -22.12
C GLU A 194 -11.59 -6.84 -20.63
N CYS A 195 -12.75 -6.91 -20.00
CA CYS A 195 -12.95 -7.55 -18.70
C CYS A 195 -13.89 -8.73 -18.94
N LEU A 196 -13.31 -9.92 -19.09
CA LEU A 196 -14.01 -11.16 -19.37
C LEU A 196 -14.42 -11.82 -18.05
N SER A 197 -15.59 -12.46 -18.06
CA SER A 197 -16.03 -13.38 -17.03
C SER A 197 -15.47 -14.78 -17.26
N LEU A 198 -15.65 -15.68 -16.30
CA LEU A 198 -15.36 -17.11 -16.49
C LEU A 198 -16.18 -17.71 -17.65
N ASP A 199 -17.44 -17.30 -17.81
CA ASP A 199 -18.31 -17.80 -18.88
C ASP A 199 -17.84 -17.35 -20.27
N ASP A 200 -17.30 -16.14 -20.38
CA ASP A 200 -16.68 -15.66 -21.63
C ASP A 200 -15.44 -16.49 -21.98
N MET A 201 -14.58 -16.79 -20.98
CA MET A 201 -13.39 -17.63 -21.15
C MET A 201 -13.75 -19.06 -21.61
N ILE A 202 -14.87 -19.60 -21.13
CA ILE A 202 -15.39 -20.92 -21.53
C ILE A 202 -16.01 -20.86 -22.93
N THR A 203 -16.83 -19.84 -23.21
CA THR A 203 -17.53 -19.67 -24.49
C THR A 203 -16.55 -19.47 -25.65
N GLU A 204 -15.45 -18.75 -25.42
CA GLU A 204 -14.35 -18.59 -26.39
C GLU A 204 -13.45 -19.84 -26.51
N GLY A 205 -13.70 -20.90 -25.73
CA GLY A 205 -12.90 -22.13 -25.74
C GLY A 205 -11.49 -21.97 -25.14
N ILE A 206 -11.23 -20.87 -24.44
CA ILE A 206 -9.95 -20.62 -23.78
C ILE A 206 -9.81 -21.55 -22.59
N TRP A 207 -10.83 -21.67 -21.74
CA TRP A 207 -10.87 -22.61 -20.62
C TRP A 207 -11.97 -23.68 -20.84
N PRO A 208 -11.82 -24.88 -20.26
CA PRO A 208 -12.86 -25.91 -20.40
C PRO A 208 -14.08 -25.58 -19.53
N ALA A 209 -15.27 -25.97 -19.98
CA ALA A 209 -16.49 -25.86 -19.15
C ALA A 209 -16.43 -26.72 -17.88
N SER A 210 -15.67 -27.83 -17.92
CA SER A 210 -15.35 -28.66 -16.76
C SER A 210 -14.10 -29.50 -17.02
N GLY A 211 -13.40 -29.86 -15.95
CA GLY A 211 -12.22 -30.71 -15.99
C GLY A 211 -10.93 -29.89 -16.02
N LYS A 212 -9.85 -30.53 -16.46
CA LYS A 212 -8.49 -29.98 -16.38
C LYS A 212 -7.99 -29.50 -17.73
N LYS A 213 -7.23 -28.40 -17.72
CA LYS A 213 -6.49 -27.90 -18.87
C LYS A 213 -5.10 -27.41 -18.44
N ALA A 214 -4.07 -27.90 -19.12
CA ALA A 214 -2.73 -27.37 -18.99
C ALA A 214 -2.67 -25.95 -19.61
N LEU A 215 -2.02 -25.02 -18.92
CA LEU A 215 -1.89 -23.61 -19.32
C LEU A 215 -0.48 -23.25 -19.80
N GLY A 216 0.44 -24.22 -19.84
CA GLY A 216 1.72 -24.09 -20.54
C GLY A 216 2.60 -22.96 -20.04
N ASP A 217 2.63 -22.72 -18.73
CA ASP A 217 3.43 -21.68 -18.09
C ASP A 217 3.05 -20.25 -18.50
N GLN A 218 1.78 -20.02 -18.83
CA GLN A 218 1.29 -18.70 -19.26
C GLN A 218 1.65 -17.61 -18.22
N PRO A 219 2.42 -16.58 -18.60
CA PRO A 219 2.78 -15.49 -17.70
C PRO A 219 1.58 -14.56 -17.49
N VAL A 220 1.28 -14.25 -16.22
CA VAL A 220 0.18 -13.38 -15.82
C VAL A 220 0.56 -12.55 -14.58
N GLN A 221 -0.29 -11.59 -14.25
CA GLN A 221 -0.35 -11.01 -12.90
C GLN A 221 -1.65 -11.43 -12.23
N LEU A 222 -1.60 -11.60 -10.90
CA LEU A 222 -2.73 -12.08 -10.11
C LEU A 222 -3.10 -11.08 -9.02
N GLY A 223 -4.37 -10.71 -8.97
CA GLY A 223 -4.98 -10.05 -7.82
C GLY A 223 -5.33 -11.10 -6.78
N ARG A 224 -4.69 -11.07 -5.62
CA ARG A 224 -4.88 -12.08 -4.57
C ARG A 224 -5.72 -11.54 -3.42
N THR A 225 -6.75 -12.30 -3.07
CA THR A 225 -7.58 -12.07 -1.90
C THR A 225 -7.65 -13.33 -1.05
N TRP A 226 -8.32 -13.25 0.09
CA TRP A 226 -8.72 -14.42 0.86
C TRP A 226 -10.23 -14.55 0.91
N GLU A 227 -10.71 -15.78 0.72
CA GLU A 227 -12.10 -16.17 0.87
C GLU A 227 -12.21 -17.48 1.67
N PRO A 228 -13.33 -17.70 2.38
CA PRO A 228 -13.59 -18.98 3.03
C PRO A 228 -13.51 -20.14 2.02
N THR A 229 -12.60 -21.08 2.26
CA THR A 229 -12.41 -22.23 1.38
C THR A 229 -13.09 -23.48 1.97
N PRO A 230 -13.91 -24.22 1.19
CA PRO A 230 -14.50 -25.48 1.64
C PRO A 230 -13.45 -26.55 1.99
N ASN A 231 -13.90 -27.61 2.68
CA ASN A 231 -13.12 -28.84 2.94
C ASN A 231 -11.92 -28.67 3.92
N GLY A 232 -11.97 -27.69 4.81
CA GLY A 232 -10.98 -27.56 5.89
C GLY A 232 -9.58 -27.13 5.41
N VAL A 233 -9.49 -26.47 4.25
CA VAL A 233 -8.23 -25.89 3.77
C VAL A 233 -8.13 -24.46 4.30
N PHE A 234 -7.25 -24.26 5.28
CA PHE A 234 -7.22 -23.02 6.05
C PHE A 234 -6.36 -21.91 5.44
N LEU A 235 -5.34 -22.27 4.65
CA LEU A 235 -4.47 -21.32 3.95
C LEU A 235 -4.50 -21.59 2.44
N ARG A 236 -5.57 -21.13 1.79
CA ARG A 236 -5.67 -21.07 0.33
C ARG A 236 -6.16 -19.68 -0.06
N TYR A 237 -5.41 -19.06 -0.96
CA TYR A 237 -5.75 -17.75 -1.49
C TYR A 237 -6.69 -17.86 -2.69
N HIS A 238 -7.50 -16.82 -2.84
CA HIS A 238 -8.43 -16.65 -3.94
C HIS A 238 -7.88 -15.65 -4.96
N ILE A 239 -8.20 -15.86 -6.23
CA ILE A 239 -7.84 -14.96 -7.32
C ILE A 239 -9.04 -14.08 -7.62
N SER A 240 -8.89 -12.78 -7.38
CA SER A 240 -9.89 -11.76 -7.74
C SER A 240 -9.73 -11.30 -9.19
N ASP A 241 -8.50 -11.20 -9.67
CA ASP A 241 -8.16 -10.69 -10.99
C ASP A 241 -7.01 -11.48 -11.63
N ILE A 242 -7.11 -11.71 -12.93
CA ILE A 242 -6.02 -12.24 -13.77
C ILE A 242 -5.78 -11.27 -14.92
N TRP A 243 -4.62 -10.62 -14.94
CA TRP A 243 -4.17 -9.87 -16.11
C TRP A 243 -3.40 -10.82 -17.03
N LEU A 244 -4.01 -11.13 -18.17
CA LEU A 244 -3.53 -12.13 -19.13
C LEU A 244 -2.42 -11.61 -20.05
N ASP A 245 -2.28 -10.28 -20.16
CA ASP A 245 -1.29 -9.61 -21.00
C ASP A 245 -0.81 -8.26 -20.42
N ASP A 246 0.31 -7.78 -20.95
CA ASP A 246 0.94 -6.53 -20.52
C ASP A 246 0.04 -5.30 -20.76
N ALA A 247 -0.80 -5.32 -21.80
CA ALA A 247 -1.67 -4.19 -22.13
C ALA A 247 -2.77 -4.01 -21.07
N ALA A 248 -3.35 -5.11 -20.61
CA ALA A 248 -4.30 -5.13 -19.50
C ALA A 248 -3.66 -4.63 -18.20
N GLN A 249 -2.45 -5.10 -17.89
CA GLN A 249 -1.71 -4.67 -16.69
C GLN A 249 -1.40 -3.17 -16.74
N GLN A 250 -0.83 -2.67 -17.84
CA GLN A 250 -0.49 -1.25 -18.01
C GLN A 250 -1.72 -0.36 -17.89
N ARG A 251 -2.88 -0.82 -18.37
CA ARG A 251 -4.14 -0.10 -18.22
C ARG A 251 -4.56 0.01 -16.75
N ALA A 252 -4.49 -1.07 -15.98
CA ALA A 252 -4.81 -1.06 -14.55
C ALA A 252 -3.89 -0.09 -13.79
N THR A 253 -2.57 -0.16 -14.06
CA THR A 253 -1.58 0.77 -13.51
C THR A 253 -1.90 2.21 -13.88
N LYS A 254 -2.24 2.51 -15.15
CA LYS A 254 -2.58 3.86 -15.59
C LYS A 254 -3.80 4.42 -14.86
N LEU A 255 -4.87 3.62 -14.71
CA LEU A 255 -6.08 4.06 -14.02
C LEU A 255 -5.81 4.36 -12.55
N GLN A 256 -5.06 3.50 -11.88
CA GLN A 256 -4.67 3.72 -10.49
C GLN A 256 -3.76 4.95 -10.32
N THR A 257 -2.80 5.16 -11.24
CA THR A 257 -1.97 6.37 -11.27
C THR A 257 -2.81 7.65 -11.39
N GLU A 258 -3.81 7.68 -12.27
CA GLU A 258 -4.67 8.86 -12.42
C GLU A 258 -5.54 9.11 -11.18
N ALA A 259 -6.09 8.05 -10.57
CA ALA A 259 -6.83 8.15 -9.31
C ALA A 259 -5.96 8.76 -8.20
N HIS A 260 -4.74 8.25 -8.03
CA HIS A 260 -3.82 8.75 -7.02
C HIS A 260 -3.32 10.17 -7.32
N LYS A 261 -3.09 10.54 -8.59
CA LYS A 261 -2.77 11.93 -8.98
C LYS A 261 -3.87 12.89 -8.59
N ALA A 262 -5.14 12.54 -8.81
CA ALA A 262 -6.27 13.35 -8.38
C ALA A 262 -6.31 13.51 -6.85
N LEU A 263 -6.01 12.43 -6.11
CA LEU A 263 -5.91 12.43 -4.65
C LEU A 263 -4.79 13.37 -4.16
N ILE A 264 -3.58 13.28 -4.71
CA ILE A 264 -2.47 14.14 -4.26
C ILE A 264 -2.72 15.61 -4.62
N ARG A 265 -3.27 15.91 -5.80
CA ARG A 265 -3.60 17.29 -6.18
C ARG A 265 -4.62 17.94 -5.25
N SER A 266 -5.61 17.18 -4.78
CA SER A 266 -6.66 17.67 -3.90
C SER A 266 -6.24 17.75 -2.43
N ARG A 267 -5.36 16.86 -1.95
CA ARG A 267 -4.88 16.88 -0.56
C ARG A 267 -3.53 17.56 -0.35
N TRP A 268 -2.83 17.90 -1.42
CA TRP A 268 -1.52 18.55 -1.49
C TRP A 268 -0.34 17.59 -1.25
N MET A 269 0.84 17.93 -1.77
CA MET A 269 2.04 17.08 -1.74
C MET A 269 2.59 17.04 -0.32
N PRO A 270 2.75 15.86 0.30
CA PRO A 270 3.38 15.78 1.61
C PRO A 270 4.89 15.99 1.51
N ALA A 271 5.44 16.60 2.55
CA ALA A 271 6.85 16.90 2.72
C ALA A 271 7.19 16.95 4.20
N TRP A 272 8.47 16.99 4.54
CA TRP A 272 8.89 17.47 5.85
C TRP A 272 9.75 18.71 5.72
N VAL A 273 9.85 19.47 6.79
CA VAL A 273 10.73 20.64 6.87
C VAL A 273 12.12 20.19 7.31
N ASP A 274 13.12 20.43 6.47
CA ASP A 274 14.53 20.17 6.78
C ASP A 274 15.10 21.31 7.64
N ALA A 275 14.83 22.57 7.25
CA ALA A 275 15.38 23.75 7.91
C ALA A 275 14.47 24.98 7.73
N VAL A 276 14.62 25.96 8.63
CA VAL A 276 13.94 27.27 8.54
C VAL A 276 14.94 28.38 8.84
N GLU A 277 15.07 29.32 7.90
CA GLU A 277 15.81 30.57 8.06
C GLU A 277 14.81 31.69 8.38
N TYR A 278 14.79 32.16 9.64
CA TYR A 278 13.87 33.21 10.07
C TYR A 278 14.35 34.60 9.65
N GLY A 279 13.43 35.37 9.07
CA GLY A 279 13.56 36.80 8.81
C GLY A 279 12.84 37.65 9.84
N LYS A 280 12.61 38.93 9.50
CA LYS A 280 11.85 39.87 10.35
C LYS A 280 10.35 39.76 10.07
N PHE A 281 9.54 40.06 11.09
CA PHE A 281 8.08 40.21 10.98
C PHE A 281 7.36 39.00 10.38
N GLY A 282 7.74 37.78 10.78
CA GLY A 282 7.09 36.54 10.33
C GLY A 282 7.63 35.97 9.02
N ARG A 283 8.49 36.71 8.29
CA ARG A 283 9.11 36.20 7.07
C ARG A 283 10.05 35.04 7.38
N ALA A 284 10.05 34.00 6.55
CA ALA A 284 10.99 32.90 6.67
C ALA A 284 11.25 32.23 5.31
N LYS A 285 12.43 31.63 5.17
CA LYS A 285 12.73 30.68 4.09
C LYS A 285 12.75 29.28 4.67
N VAL A 286 11.93 28.41 4.11
CA VAL A 286 11.74 27.03 4.53
C VAL A 286 12.35 26.11 3.49
N THR A 287 13.22 25.23 3.94
CA THR A 287 13.75 24.13 3.13
C THR A 287 12.96 22.88 3.47
N ALA A 288 12.34 22.25 2.48
CA ALA A 288 11.51 21.07 2.68
C ALA A 288 11.75 19.98 1.63
N THR A 289 11.85 18.73 2.06
CA THR A 289 11.99 17.57 1.18
C THR A 289 10.62 16.95 0.91
N LEU A 290 10.23 16.89 -0.37
CA LEU A 290 8.97 16.26 -0.78
C LEU A 290 9.04 14.75 -0.59
N PHE A 291 7.98 14.14 -0.08
CA PHE A 291 7.93 12.69 0.09
C PHE A 291 7.83 11.96 -1.26
N GLY A 292 8.39 10.76 -1.28
CA GLY A 292 8.50 9.90 -2.44
C GLY A 292 7.26 9.05 -2.69
N GLY A 293 7.37 8.19 -3.72
CA GLY A 293 6.31 7.24 -4.08
C GLY A 293 5.17 7.81 -4.92
N MET A 294 5.20 9.10 -5.26
CA MET A 294 4.23 9.73 -6.17
C MET A 294 4.63 9.61 -7.64
N ASP A 295 3.66 9.80 -8.54
CA ASP A 295 3.91 9.92 -9.99
C ASP A 295 4.79 11.13 -10.32
N THR A 296 5.71 10.99 -11.27
CA THR A 296 6.69 12.03 -11.60
C THR A 296 6.06 13.33 -12.11
N SER A 297 4.88 13.25 -12.73
CA SER A 297 4.17 14.44 -13.21
C SER A 297 3.69 15.34 -12.07
N LEU A 298 3.52 14.82 -10.85
CA LEU A 298 3.16 15.63 -9.68
C LEU A 298 4.34 16.50 -9.22
N TYR A 299 5.56 15.97 -9.23
CA TYR A 299 6.74 16.76 -8.86
C TYR A 299 7.06 17.82 -9.92
N ALA A 300 6.78 17.54 -11.20
CA ALA A 300 6.98 18.49 -12.30
C ALA A 300 6.14 19.78 -12.19
N ASP A 301 5.08 19.77 -11.37
CA ASP A 301 4.25 20.94 -11.08
C ASP A 301 4.93 21.92 -10.09
N PHE A 302 6.01 21.51 -9.41
CA PHE A 302 6.82 22.36 -8.53
C PHE A 302 7.91 23.07 -9.35
N LYS A 303 7.84 24.40 -9.42
CA LYS A 303 8.73 25.22 -10.25
C LYS A 303 9.24 26.41 -9.46
N ALA A 304 10.51 26.75 -9.65
CA ALA A 304 11.06 27.99 -9.12
C ALA A 304 10.28 29.21 -9.67
N GLY A 305 10.06 30.21 -8.82
CA GLY A 305 9.26 31.40 -9.08
C GLY A 305 7.74 31.21 -8.97
N SER A 306 7.22 29.99 -8.78
CA SER A 306 5.78 29.79 -8.67
C SER A 306 5.26 30.06 -7.25
N SER A 307 4.03 30.55 -7.15
CA SER A 307 3.35 30.69 -5.86
C SER A 307 2.87 29.34 -5.33
N ALA A 308 2.97 29.15 -4.03
CA ALA A 308 2.54 27.95 -3.33
C ALA A 308 1.95 28.27 -1.94
N GLN A 309 1.29 27.28 -1.37
CA GLN A 309 0.85 27.27 0.02
C GLN A 309 1.46 26.09 0.76
N MET A 310 1.81 26.29 2.02
CA MET A 310 2.33 25.25 2.91
C MET A 310 1.49 25.22 4.19
N ASN A 311 0.95 24.06 4.54
CA ASN A 311 0.20 23.87 5.78
C ASN A 311 0.82 22.72 6.60
N SER A 312 0.75 22.84 7.93
CA SER A 312 1.15 21.80 8.86
C SER A 312 0.13 20.66 8.91
N VAL A 313 0.65 19.45 8.99
CA VAL A 313 -0.16 18.23 9.10
C VAL A 313 0.40 17.34 10.21
N GLU A 314 -0.45 16.45 10.73
CA GLU A 314 0.02 15.38 11.61
C GLU A 314 0.82 14.31 10.85
N ASN A 315 1.43 13.39 11.59
CA ASN A 315 2.13 12.23 11.01
C ASN A 315 1.23 11.35 10.13
N THR A 316 -0.09 11.40 10.33
CA THR A 316 -1.11 10.75 9.49
C THR A 316 -1.42 11.52 8.20
N LEU A 317 -0.75 12.65 7.96
CA LEU A 317 -0.95 13.58 6.86
C LEU A 317 -2.30 14.30 6.84
N LYS A 318 -3.05 14.28 7.96
CA LYS A 318 -4.28 15.06 8.12
C LYS A 318 -3.96 16.53 8.37
N HIS A 319 -4.70 17.41 7.70
CA HIS A 319 -4.61 18.86 7.93
C HIS A 319 -5.07 19.20 9.35
N THR A 320 -4.30 20.04 10.03
CA THR A 320 -4.73 20.66 11.27
C THR A 320 -5.69 21.81 10.96
N HIS A 321 -6.79 21.95 11.71
CA HIS A 321 -7.79 23.03 11.52
C HIS A 321 -8.39 23.07 10.09
N GLY A 322 -8.67 21.89 9.51
CA GLY A 322 -9.18 21.77 8.14
C GLY A 322 -10.69 22.00 8.00
N ASP A 323 -11.41 22.25 9.10
CA ASP A 323 -12.85 22.57 9.13
C ASP A 323 -13.20 23.84 8.35
N TYR A 324 -12.25 24.78 8.25
CA TYR A 324 -12.37 26.01 7.46
C TYR A 324 -11.69 25.96 6.08
N SER A 325 -11.22 24.78 5.64
CA SER A 325 -10.37 24.51 4.47
C SER A 325 -8.89 24.29 4.83
N PRO A 326 -8.17 23.39 4.13
CA PRO A 326 -6.71 23.29 4.19
C PRO A 326 -5.97 24.61 3.98
N ALA A 327 -6.55 25.59 3.28
CA ALA A 327 -5.93 26.90 3.08
C ALA A 327 -6.07 27.86 4.27
N HIS A 328 -6.95 27.60 5.24
CA HIS A 328 -7.24 28.54 6.31
C HIS A 328 -6.00 28.85 7.19
N MET A 329 -5.25 27.80 7.53
CA MET A 329 -4.02 27.91 8.33
C MET A 329 -2.74 27.81 7.49
N ALA A 330 -2.84 27.88 6.16
CA ALA A 330 -1.70 27.70 5.29
C ALA A 330 -0.88 29.00 5.16
N SER A 331 0.43 28.89 5.27
CA SER A 331 1.37 29.94 4.90
C SER A 331 1.47 30.04 3.37
N GLY A 332 1.13 31.20 2.82
CA GLY A 332 1.29 31.51 1.39
C GLY A 332 2.69 32.04 1.07
N GLY A 333 3.16 31.83 -0.16
CA GLY A 333 4.51 32.25 -0.51
C GLY A 333 4.96 31.86 -1.91
N ALA A 334 6.26 31.97 -2.17
CA ALA A 334 6.89 31.62 -3.44
C ALA A 334 7.88 30.47 -3.27
N ILE A 335 7.90 29.54 -4.22
CA ILE A 335 8.96 28.54 -4.36
C ILE A 335 10.15 29.25 -5.01
N LEU A 336 11.22 29.46 -4.27
CA LEU A 336 12.44 30.09 -4.76
C LEU A 336 13.26 29.13 -5.61
N GLU A 337 13.40 27.89 -5.14
CA GLU A 337 14.28 26.89 -5.73
C GLU A 337 13.63 25.49 -5.65
N VAL A 338 13.92 24.65 -6.63
CA VAL A 338 13.57 23.22 -6.65
C VAL A 338 14.83 22.45 -7.02
N THR A 339 15.34 21.66 -6.10
CA THR A 339 16.65 21.01 -6.20
C THR A 339 16.47 19.51 -6.13
N ARG A 340 17.04 18.78 -7.09
CA ARG A 340 17.18 17.33 -7.00
C ARG A 340 18.46 17.00 -6.25
N LEU A 341 18.32 16.29 -5.13
CA LEU A 341 19.44 15.84 -4.32
C LEU A 341 20.28 14.80 -5.08
N PRO A 342 21.61 14.78 -4.88
CA PRO A 342 22.48 13.82 -5.55
C PRO A 342 22.24 12.39 -5.03
N GLY A 343 22.49 11.40 -5.89
CA GLY A 343 22.33 9.98 -5.58
C GLY A 343 20.88 9.48 -5.72
N ASP A 344 20.70 8.20 -5.45
CA ASP A 344 19.38 7.58 -5.46
C ASP A 344 18.61 7.96 -4.19
N ALA A 345 17.36 8.42 -4.38
CA ALA A 345 16.51 8.77 -3.26
C ALA A 345 16.14 7.51 -2.46
N PRO A 346 16.29 7.51 -1.12
CA PRO A 346 15.82 6.40 -0.30
C PRO A 346 14.29 6.28 -0.40
N LEU A 347 13.76 5.07 -0.19
CA LEU A 347 12.32 4.84 -0.23
C LEU A 347 11.59 5.77 0.76
N GLY A 348 10.53 6.43 0.30
CA GLY A 348 9.80 7.45 1.05
C GLY A 348 10.28 8.88 0.79
N SER A 349 11.44 9.08 0.17
CA SER A 349 11.91 10.39 -0.34
C SER A 349 11.69 10.51 -1.84
N SER A 350 11.35 11.71 -2.31
CA SER A 350 11.37 12.01 -3.75
C SER A 350 12.77 12.32 -4.27
N GLY A 351 13.73 12.60 -3.35
CA GLY A 351 15.00 13.23 -3.70
C GLY A 351 14.86 14.67 -4.19
N ILE A 352 13.69 15.30 -4.03
CA ILE A 352 13.41 16.67 -4.44
C ILE A 352 13.20 17.51 -3.19
N GLN A 353 14.00 18.58 -3.10
CA GLN A 353 13.90 19.59 -2.07
C GLN A 353 13.39 20.89 -2.69
N ILE A 354 12.52 21.59 -1.97
CA ILE A 354 12.05 22.92 -2.32
C ILE A 354 12.57 23.93 -1.31
N ARG A 355 12.85 25.15 -1.79
CA ARG A 355 13.06 26.32 -0.93
C ARG A 355 11.89 27.26 -1.10
N PHE A 356 11.13 27.47 -0.02
CA PHE A 356 9.87 28.21 -0.02
C PHE A 356 10.01 29.45 0.86
N GLU A 357 9.67 30.64 0.34
CA GLU A 357 9.63 31.87 1.12
C GLU A 357 8.20 32.27 1.43
N THR A 358 7.92 32.52 2.71
CA THR A 358 6.64 33.03 3.23
C THR A 358 6.89 34.29 4.03
N ASP A 359 5.92 35.20 4.07
CA ASP A 359 5.88 36.35 4.98
C ASP A 359 5.19 36.04 6.32
N GLN A 360 4.55 34.89 6.44
CA GLN A 360 3.87 34.42 7.64
C GLN A 360 4.28 32.98 7.96
N ILE A 361 5.31 32.82 8.79
CA ILE A 361 5.71 31.53 9.36
C ILE A 361 4.85 31.17 10.59
N ILE A 362 4.53 29.89 10.75
CA ILE A 362 3.71 29.37 11.85
C ILE A 362 4.43 28.25 12.60
N GLU A 363 3.99 27.95 13.82
CA GLU A 363 4.56 26.90 14.70
C GLU A 363 4.54 25.50 14.05
N GLY A 364 3.55 25.25 13.19
CA GLY A 364 3.45 23.99 12.46
C GLY A 364 4.50 23.77 11.36
N ILE A 365 5.28 24.80 11.00
CA ILE A 365 6.31 24.75 9.95
C ILE A 365 7.68 24.99 10.60
N ARG A 366 8.24 23.92 11.17
CA ARG A 366 9.55 23.90 11.84
C ARG A 366 10.33 22.65 11.49
N PRO A 367 11.67 22.63 11.64
CA PRO A 367 12.49 21.46 11.32
C PRO A 367 11.95 20.17 11.95
N GLY A 368 11.86 19.12 11.14
CA GLY A 368 11.31 17.82 11.52
C GLY A 368 9.78 17.71 11.48
N ARG A 369 9.04 18.81 11.31
CA ARG A 369 7.58 18.76 11.14
C ARG A 369 7.19 18.30 9.74
N VAL A 370 6.09 17.57 9.67
CA VAL A 370 5.46 17.18 8.41
C VAL A 370 4.52 18.29 7.95
N VAL A 371 4.58 18.61 6.67
CA VAL A 371 3.78 19.63 6.03
C VAL A 371 3.17 19.07 4.75
N ARG A 372 2.19 19.79 4.22
CA ARG A 372 1.68 19.59 2.88
C ARG A 372 1.81 20.87 2.08
N VAL A 373 2.23 20.73 0.83
CA VAL A 373 2.56 21.85 -0.07
C VAL A 373 1.71 21.79 -1.33
N ARG A 374 1.07 22.92 -1.65
CA ARG A 374 0.24 23.10 -2.85
C ARG A 374 0.85 24.18 -3.75
N PRO A 375 1.36 23.82 -4.93
CA PRO A 375 1.52 24.78 -6.01
C PRO A 375 0.16 25.39 -6.38
N THR A 376 0.10 26.69 -6.66
CA THR A 376 -1.16 27.38 -6.99
C THR A 376 -1.85 26.86 -8.26
N SER A 377 -1.14 26.12 -9.11
CA SER A 377 -1.68 25.39 -10.27
C SER A 377 -2.60 24.22 -9.91
N TRP A 378 -2.53 23.73 -8.67
CA TRP A 378 -3.39 22.64 -8.19
C TRP A 378 -4.72 23.18 -7.67
N PRO A 379 -5.80 22.38 -7.70
CA PRO A 379 -7.09 22.83 -7.19
C PRO A 379 -7.02 23.16 -5.68
N LEU A 380 -7.78 24.17 -5.26
CA LEU A 380 -8.05 24.43 -3.86
C LEU A 380 -9.44 23.89 -3.54
N VAL A 381 -9.52 22.85 -2.70
CA VAL A 381 -10.76 22.17 -2.34
C VAL A 381 -10.84 21.94 -0.84
N ASN A 382 -12.07 21.82 -0.34
CA ASN A 382 -12.30 21.39 1.03
C ASN A 382 -12.27 19.86 1.12
N LEU A 383 -11.91 19.35 2.29
CA LEU A 383 -11.82 17.92 2.57
C LEU A 383 -13.03 17.46 3.38
N SER A 384 -13.34 16.17 3.33
CA SER A 384 -14.37 15.60 4.20
C SER A 384 -13.96 15.69 5.68
N ARG A 385 -14.95 15.63 6.58
CA ARG A 385 -14.78 15.78 8.03
C ARG A 385 -13.66 14.88 8.60
N GLU A 386 -13.52 13.72 8.00
CA GLU A 386 -12.68 12.61 8.41
C GLU A 386 -11.21 12.83 8.04
N GLU A 387 -10.94 13.67 7.04
CA GLU A 387 -9.61 13.92 6.45
C GLU A 387 -8.87 15.12 7.08
N TYR A 388 -9.48 15.78 8.07
CA TYR A 388 -8.83 16.82 8.89
C TYR A 388 -9.05 16.58 10.39
N LEU A 389 -8.26 17.28 11.20
CA LEU A 389 -8.33 17.24 12.65
C LEU A 389 -9.10 18.45 13.18
N ARG A 390 -9.94 18.19 14.18
CA ARG A 390 -10.63 19.22 14.95
C ARG A 390 -10.14 19.17 16.40
N GLU A 391 -10.41 18.07 17.10
CA GLU A 391 -9.95 17.91 18.51
C GLU A 391 -8.97 16.77 18.68
N SER A 392 -9.22 15.60 18.07
CA SER A 392 -8.33 14.45 18.18
C SER A 392 -8.34 13.54 16.94
N LEU A 393 -7.37 12.62 16.87
CA LEU A 393 -7.30 11.58 15.82
C LEU A 393 -8.49 10.61 15.85
N GLU A 394 -9.10 10.42 17.03
CA GLU A 394 -10.15 9.42 17.26
C GLU A 394 -11.58 9.96 17.07
N GLU A 395 -11.75 11.26 16.85
CA GLU A 395 -13.04 11.96 16.72
C GLU A 395 -13.79 11.64 15.40
N ARG A 396 -13.44 10.54 14.72
CA ARG A 396 -13.90 10.21 13.38
C ARG A 396 -15.14 9.33 13.37
N PHE A 397 -15.21 8.34 14.27
CA PHE A 397 -16.32 7.42 14.26
C PHE A 397 -17.48 8.07 15.02
N PRO A 398 -18.60 8.33 14.33
CA PRO A 398 -19.79 8.69 15.07
C PRO A 398 -20.11 7.54 16.03
N SER A 399 -20.41 7.88 17.31
CA SER A 399 -20.90 6.89 18.27
C SER A 399 -22.07 6.12 17.64
N PRO A 400 -22.31 4.84 17.99
CA PRO A 400 -23.53 4.14 17.59
C PRO A 400 -24.82 4.96 17.81
N ASP A 401 -24.78 5.95 18.70
CA ASP A 401 -25.83 6.95 18.93
C ASP A 401 -26.24 7.76 17.68
N ILE A 402 -25.46 7.78 16.60
CA ILE A 402 -25.86 8.44 15.34
C ILE A 402 -26.87 7.67 14.52
N PHE A 403 -27.00 6.37 14.76
CA PHE A 403 -28.02 5.57 14.12
C PHE A 403 -29.29 5.89 14.90
N PRO A 404 -30.30 6.54 14.27
CA PRO A 404 -31.55 6.79 14.96
C PRO A 404 -32.05 5.46 15.53
N LYS A 405 -32.38 5.48 16.83
CA LYS A 405 -33.04 4.36 17.49
C LYS A 405 -34.44 4.27 16.89
N TYR A 406 -34.60 3.45 15.85
CA TYR A 406 -35.91 3.10 15.31
C TYR A 406 -36.56 2.07 16.23
#